data_AF-A0A8K1D1U7-F1
#
_entry.id   AF-A0A8K1D1U7-F1
#
_cell.length_a   1.000
_cell.length_b   1.000
_cell.length_c   1.000
_cell.angle_alpha   90.00
_cell.angle_beta   90.00
_cell.angle_gamma   90.00
#
_symmetry.space_group_name_H-M   'P 1'
#
loop_
_entity.id
_entity.type
_entity.pdbx_description
1 polymer ?
#
loop_
_entity_poly.entity_id
_entity_poly.type
_entity_poly.pdbx_seq_one_letter_code
_entity_poly.pdbx_strand_id
1 'polypeptide(L)' 'MNTVTCPKCRIKMDFIAESESSDGIKRIIKYYYRCPACGVRILDTSIETIKDTSSILIKISH' A
#
# COMPACT_ATOMS: atom_id res chain seq x y z
N MET A 1 -2.85 -3.83 -15.79
CA MET A 1 -1.84 -3.34 -14.84
C MET A 1 -1.63 -1.86 -15.13
N ASN A 2 -2.05 -0.98 -14.21
CA ASN A 2 -1.85 0.46 -14.38
C ASN A 2 -0.36 0.78 -14.23
N THR A 3 0.29 1.17 -15.31
CA THR A 3 1.68 1.66 -15.26
C THR A 3 1.66 3.11 -14.77
N VAL A 4 2.06 3.33 -13.52
CA VAL A 4 2.19 4.68 -12.98
C VAL A 4 3.55 5.25 -13.35
N THR A 5 3.53 6.45 -13.93
CA THR A 5 4.72 7.19 -14.32
C THR A 5 5.02 8.24 -13.26
N CYS A 6 6.28 8.34 -12.84
CA CYS A 6 6.70 9.32 -11.85
C CYS A 6 6.47 10.75 -12.40
N PRO A 7 5.77 11.62 -11.67
CA PRO A 7 5.52 13.00 -12.12
C PRO A 7 6.80 13.84 -12.20
N LYS A 8 7.89 13.44 -11.51
CA LYS A 8 9.18 14.14 -11.54
C LYS A 8 10.11 13.61 -12.62
N CYS A 9 10.39 12.31 -12.61
CA CYS A 9 11.39 11.69 -13.49
C CYS A 9 10.84 11.20 -14.82
N ARG A 10 9.50 11.12 -14.97
CA ARG A 10 8.82 10.56 -16.14
C ARG A 10 9.21 9.11 -16.48
N ILE A 11 9.73 8.36 -15.50
CA ILE A 11 10.01 6.92 -15.60
C ILE A 11 8.90 6.09 -14.97
N LYS A 12 8.86 4.79 -15.29
CA LYS A 12 7.93 3.85 -14.66
C LYS A 12 8.27 3.67 -13.17
N MET A 13 7.24 3.65 -12.34
CA MET A 13 7.38 3.41 -10.91
C MET A 13 7.22 1.93 -10.58
N ASP A 14 7.88 1.51 -9.52
CA ASP A 14 7.76 0.16 -8.98
C ASP A 14 6.53 0.08 -8.08
N PHE A 15 5.72 -0.95 -8.28
CA PHE A 15 4.58 -1.23 -7.41
C PHE A 15 5.06 -2.05 -6.21
N ILE A 16 4.92 -1.49 -5.01
CA ILE A 16 5.36 -2.11 -3.77
C ILE A 16 4.14 -2.43 -2.91
N ALA A 17 4.12 -3.65 -2.40
CA ALA A 17 3.16 -4.10 -1.41
C ALA A 17 3.91 -4.37 -0.10
N GLU A 18 3.64 -3.57 0.93
CA GLU A 18 4.15 -3.79 2.28
C GLU A 18 3.03 -4.33 3.16
N SER A 19 3.30 -5.44 3.86
CA SER A 19 2.39 -5.97 4.87
C SER A 19 3.01 -5.84 6.24
N GLU A 20 2.31 -5.13 7.12
CA GLU A 20 2.63 -5.02 8.54
C GLU A 20 1.60 -5.80 9.34
N SER A 21 2.05 -6.63 10.27
CA SER A 21 1.19 -7.38 11.19
C SER A 21 1.58 -7.05 12.62
N SER A 22 0.65 -6.49 13.39
CA SER A 22 0.80 -6.30 14.84
C SER A 22 0.02 -7.38 15.58
N ASP A 23 0.76 -8.22 16.31
CA ASP A 23 0.25 -9.19 17.30
C ASP A 23 -0.91 -10.09 16.84
N GLY A 24 -1.02 -10.36 15.53
CA GLY A 24 -2.06 -11.21 14.94
C GLY A 24 -3.48 -10.62 14.94
N ILE A 25 -3.69 -9.47 15.58
CA ILE A 25 -4.98 -8.78 15.70
C ILE A 25 -5.16 -7.77 14.56
N LYS A 26 -4.08 -7.10 14.16
CA LYS A 26 -4.11 -6.06 13.15
C LYS A 26 -3.15 -6.37 12.01
N ARG A 27 -3.65 -6.33 10.78
CA ARG A 27 -2.85 -6.46 9.56
C ARG A 27 -3.08 -5.25 8.68
N ILE A 28 -2.01 -4.58 8.27
CA ILE A 28 -2.07 -3.43 7.38
C ILE A 28 -1.30 -3.79 6.12
N ILE A 29 -1.96 -3.76 4.97
CA ILE A 29 -1.34 -3.95 3.67
C ILE A 29 -1.35 -2.59 2.97
N LYS A 30 -0.18 -2.05 2.66
CA LYS A 30 0.01 -0.78 1.97
C LYS A 30 0.49 -1.06 0.55
N TYR A 31 -0.29 -0.64 -0.42
CA TYR A 31 0.07 -0.61 -1.82
C TYR A 31 0.46 0.81 -2.20
N TYR A 32 1.67 0.97 -2.71
CA TYR A 32 2.14 2.25 -3.18
C TYR A 32 3.11 2.08 -4.34
N TYR A 33 3.18 3.10 -5.19
CA TYR A 33 4.17 3.20 -6.24
C TYR A 33 5.38 3.95 -5.73
N ARG A 34 6.59 3.44 -5.96
CA ARG A 34 7.85 4.11 -5.63
C ARG A 34 8.65 4.37 -6.90
N CYS A 35 9.14 5.60 -7.06
CA CYS A 35 10.05 5.94 -8.14
C CYS A 35 11.47 5.45 -7.79
N PRO A 36 12.11 4.61 -8.62
CA PRO A 36 13.47 4.13 -8.35
C PRO A 36 14.54 5.23 -8.50
N ALA A 37 14.27 6.27 -9.30
CA ALA A 37 15.24 7.35 -9.53
C ALA A 37 15.21 8.46 -8.46
N CYS A 38 14.03 8.92 -8.05
CA CYS A 38 13.91 10.05 -7.12
C CYS A 38 13.24 9.71 -5.78
N GLY A 39 12.81 8.46 -5.58
CA GLY A 39 12.22 8.01 -4.33
C GLY A 39 10.79 8.50 -4.03
N VAL A 40 10.16 9.25 -4.95
CA VAL A 40 8.76 9.71 -4.79
C VAL A 40 7.86 8.50 -4.58
N ARG A 41 6.95 8.61 -3.60
CA ARG A 41 5.95 7.59 -3.27
C ARG A 41 4.56 8.11 -3.59
N ILE A 42 3.75 7.30 -4.24
CA ILE A 42 2.34 7.57 -4.50
C ILE A 42 1.56 6.46 -3.82
N LEU A 43 0.79 6.79 -2.78
CA LEU A 43 -0.11 5.84 -2.14
C LEU A 43 -1.21 5.47 -3.15
N ASP A 44 -1.50 4.19 -3.27
CA ASP A 44 -2.56 3.70 -4.15
C ASP A 44 -3.73 3.17 -3.34
N THR A 45 -3.46 2.21 -2.46
CA THR A 45 -4.48 1.60 -1.63
C THR A 45 -3.86 1.16 -0.31
N SER A 46 -4.54 1.41 0.79
CA SER A 46 -4.23 0.81 2.09
C SER A 46 -5.39 -0.04 2.55
N ILE A 47 -5.08 -1.28 2.94
CA ILE A 47 -6.04 -2.24 3.46
C ILE A 47 -5.66 -2.51 4.92
N GLU A 48 -6.54 -2.13 5.84
CA GLU A 48 -6.41 -2.43 7.26
C GLU A 48 -7.41 -3.51 7.62
N THR A 49 -6.93 -4.65 8.08
CA THR A 49 -7.72 -5.75 8.63
C THR A 49 -7.54 -5.78 10.14
N ILE A 50 -8.62 -5.61 10.88
CA ILE A 50 -8.66 -5.74 12.33
C ILE A 50 -9.53 -6.95 12.65
N LYS A 51 -8.90 -7.96 13.26
CA LYS A 51 -9.58 -9.16 13.74
C LYS A 51 -10.12 -8.87 15.13
N ASP A 52 -11.44 -8.83 15.25
CA ASP A 52 -12.15 -8.79 16.53
C ASP A 52 -12.64 -10.21 16.88
N THR A 53 -13.09 -10.39 18.11
CA THR A 53 -13.44 -11.68 18.73
C THR A 53 -14.53 -12.45 17.95
N SER A 54 -15.41 -11.75 17.25
CA SER A 54 -16.52 -12.31 16.47
C SER A 54 -16.61 -11.80 15.03
N SER A 55 -15.75 -10.85 14.64
CA SER A 55 -15.84 -10.18 13.34
C SER A 55 -14.48 -9.78 12.80
N ILE A 56 -14.40 -9.59 11.48
CA ILE A 56 -13.21 -9.08 10.81
C ILE A 56 -13.59 -7.73 10.20
N LEU A 57 -13.03 -6.66 10.71
CA LEU A 57 -13.18 -5.32 10.15
C LEU A 57 -12.13 -5.13 9.05
N ILE A 58 -12.59 -4.91 7.82
CA ILE A 58 -11.73 -4.58 6.68
C ILE A 58 -11.99 -3.13 6.31
N LYS A 59 -10.98 -2.27 6.44
CA LYS A 59 -11.01 -0.89 5.99
C LYS A 59 -10.13 -0.75 4.75
N ILE A 60 -10.68 -0.18 3.69
CA ILE A 60 -9.98 0.11 2.45
C ILE A 60 -9.97 1.62 2.28
N SER A 61 -8.78 2.21 2.13
CA SER A 61 -8.59 3.64 1.90
C SER A 61 -7.73 3.86 0.66
N HIS A 62 -8.16 4.77 -0.22
CA HIS A 62 -7.46 5.19 -1.45
C HIS A 62 -6.80 6.55 -1.27
#